data_AF-A0A2K6UUA9-F1
#
_entry.id   AF-A0A2K6UUA9-F1
#
_cell.length_a   1.000
_cell.length_b   1.000
_cell.length_c   1.000
_cell.angle_alpha   90.00
_cell.angle_beta   90.00
_cell.angle_gamma   90.00
#
_symmetry.space_group_name_H-M   'P 1'
#
loop_
_entity.id
_entity.type
_entity.pdbx_description
1 polymer ?
#
loop_
_entity_poly.entity_id
_entity_poly.type
_entity_poly.pdbx_seq_one_letter_code
_entity_poly.pdbx_strand_id
1 'polypeptide(L)'
;MFRRQKSLASERKKELFSQGATQFILRNDMRNFHFLSRLVLSAGPLKPTPAVKHSKKIHFEIEILDAQTKKQICILDKVTQSSTIHDVKQKLHKACPKWYPSRVGLQLECGGPFLKDHITIQSIAASSIVTLYVTDLGQQVSWTTVFLAEYTGPLLIYLLFYLRIPCIYDGKESARRLRHPVVHLACFCHCIHYIRYLLETLFVHKVSAGQTTLKNLIMICAFYWGFTSWIAYYINHPLYTPPMCEAGNHFINVMLSHPNHIGNNACFPSPNYNPFTWMFFLVSCPNYTYEIGSWISFTVMTQTLPGGLTA
;
A
#
# COMPACT_ATOMS: atom_id res chain seq x y z
N MET A 1 -20.72 19.62 -51.57
CA MET A 1 -22.12 19.81 -52.04
C MET A 1 -22.98 20.26 -50.87
N PHE A 2 -24.04 21.04 -51.11
CA PHE A 2 -25.09 21.34 -50.12
C PHE A 2 -25.94 20.06 -49.86
N ARG A 3 -26.82 19.95 -48.85
CA ARG A 3 -27.75 20.96 -48.31
C ARG A 3 -28.22 20.66 -46.86
N ARG A 4 -28.81 21.67 -46.22
CA ARG A 4 -29.37 21.68 -44.86
C ARG A 4 -30.83 22.16 -44.90
N GLN A 5 -31.77 21.38 -44.36
CA GLN A 5 -33.14 21.81 -44.00
C GLN A 5 -33.50 21.08 -42.69
N LYS A 6 -33.89 21.70 -41.58
CA LYS A 6 -34.82 22.81 -41.24
C LYS A 6 -36.22 22.30 -40.82
N SER A 7 -36.67 22.84 -39.69
CA SER A 7 -38.01 22.70 -39.12
C SER A 7 -39.06 23.47 -39.92
N LEU A 8 -40.34 23.19 -39.62
CA LEU A 8 -41.46 24.08 -39.87
C LEU A 8 -42.49 23.97 -38.73
N ALA A 9 -43.15 25.08 -38.45
CA ALA A 9 -44.24 25.20 -37.48
C ALA A 9 -45.44 25.91 -38.14
N SER A 10 -46.62 25.79 -37.53
CA SER A 10 -47.94 26.21 -38.06
C SER A 10 -48.93 26.26 -36.88
N GLU A 11 -49.91 27.16 -36.69
CA GLU A 11 -50.29 28.47 -37.24
C GLU A 11 -51.36 29.11 -36.27
N ARG A 12 -52.10 30.23 -36.42
CA ARG A 12 -52.35 31.29 -37.43
C ARG A 12 -53.03 32.51 -36.75
N LYS A 13 -52.57 33.75 -37.00
CA LYS A 13 -53.22 35.06 -36.64
C LYS A 13 -53.38 35.36 -35.12
N LYS A 14 -53.36 36.60 -34.59
CA LYS A 14 -53.85 37.97 -34.96
C LYS A 14 -55.35 38.23 -34.70
N GLU A 15 -55.65 38.94 -33.60
CA GLU A 15 -56.51 40.16 -33.46
C GLU A 15 -56.81 40.45 -31.96
N LEU A 16 -57.47 41.54 -31.57
CA LEU A 16 -57.00 42.95 -31.55
C LEU A 16 -57.81 43.72 -30.46
N PHE A 17 -57.14 44.55 -29.64
CA PHE A 17 -57.64 45.56 -28.67
C PHE A 17 -59.17 45.74 -28.43
N SER A 18 -59.61 45.76 -27.15
CA SER A 18 -59.98 47.00 -26.41
C SER A 18 -61.01 46.81 -25.27
N GLN A 19 -60.99 47.79 -24.36
CA GLN A 19 -61.73 48.09 -23.14
C GLN A 19 -63.25 47.78 -23.07
N GLY A 20 -63.72 47.46 -21.86
CA GLY A 20 -65.13 47.51 -21.44
C GLY A 20 -65.25 47.18 -19.94
N ALA A 21 -66.03 47.93 -19.16
CA ALA A 21 -65.99 47.88 -17.69
C ALA A 21 -67.35 47.62 -17.02
N THR A 22 -67.28 47.08 -15.79
CA THR A 22 -68.35 47.01 -14.77
C THR A 22 -69.67 46.32 -15.13
N GLN A 23 -69.90 45.15 -14.52
CA GLN A 23 -71.15 44.93 -13.79
C GLN A 23 -70.88 44.15 -12.49
N PHE A 24 -71.50 44.57 -11.40
CA PHE A 24 -71.35 44.01 -10.05
C PHE A 24 -72.36 42.87 -9.80
N ILE A 25 -72.32 42.32 -8.56
CA ILE A 25 -73.35 41.49 -7.87
C ILE A 25 -73.08 39.97 -7.79
N LEU A 26 -72.48 39.59 -6.65
CA LEU A 26 -72.93 38.52 -5.73
C LEU A 26 -72.99 37.05 -6.23
N ARG A 27 -71.83 36.37 -6.40
CA ARG A 27 -71.80 34.88 -6.42
C ARG A 27 -70.43 34.23 -6.12
N ASN A 28 -69.81 34.44 -4.95
CA ASN A 28 -68.46 33.87 -4.70
C ASN A 28 -68.15 33.20 -3.34
N ASP A 29 -68.96 33.34 -2.28
CA ASP A 29 -68.55 32.84 -0.94
C ASP A 29 -68.51 31.31 -0.81
N MET A 30 -69.48 30.57 -1.36
CA MET A 30 -69.50 29.10 -1.27
C MET A 30 -68.26 28.43 -1.87
N ARG A 31 -67.58 29.06 -2.84
CA ARG A 31 -66.41 28.47 -3.51
C ARG A 31 -65.17 28.44 -2.62
N ASN A 32 -65.03 29.42 -1.72
CA ASN A 32 -63.92 29.48 -0.76
C ASN A 32 -64.02 28.40 0.32
N PHE A 33 -65.23 28.15 0.86
CA PHE A 33 -65.45 27.08 1.85
C PHE A 33 -65.12 25.69 1.30
N HIS A 34 -65.48 25.40 0.04
CA HIS A 34 -65.09 24.14 -0.61
C HIS A 34 -63.58 24.02 -0.91
N PHE A 35 -62.87 25.14 -1.07
CA PHE A 35 -61.42 25.14 -1.21
C PHE A 35 -60.73 24.88 0.13
N LEU A 36 -61.17 25.55 1.20
CA LEU A 36 -60.66 25.34 2.56
C LEU A 36 -60.97 23.92 3.06
N SER A 37 -62.17 23.39 2.82
CA SER A 37 -62.51 22.01 3.22
C SER A 37 -61.70 20.97 2.46
N ARG A 38 -61.43 21.17 1.16
CA ARG A 38 -60.48 20.33 0.41
C ARG A 38 -59.05 20.45 0.95
N LEU A 39 -58.59 21.64 1.33
CA LEU A 39 -57.26 21.82 1.89
C LEU A 39 -57.10 21.06 3.22
N VAL A 40 -58.04 21.22 4.14
CA VAL A 40 -58.05 20.52 5.44
C VAL A 40 -58.20 19.01 5.27
N LEU A 41 -59.07 18.53 4.37
CA LEU A 41 -59.23 17.10 4.09
C LEU A 41 -58.07 16.50 3.27
N SER A 42 -57.20 17.32 2.68
CA SER A 42 -55.95 16.87 2.03
C SER A 42 -54.76 16.76 3.01
N ALA A 43 -54.91 17.25 4.24
CA ALA A 43 -53.92 17.06 5.29
C ALA A 43 -53.96 15.60 5.77
N GLY A 44 -53.15 14.75 5.12
CA GLY A 44 -52.90 13.39 5.56
C GLY A 44 -52.40 13.37 7.02
N PRO A 45 -52.59 12.26 7.75
CA PRO A 45 -52.27 12.18 9.17
C PRO A 45 -50.81 12.60 9.41
N LEU A 46 -50.60 13.44 10.44
CA LEU A 46 -49.27 13.85 10.87
C LEU A 46 -48.40 12.59 11.03
N LYS A 47 -47.40 12.44 10.14
CA LYS A 47 -46.37 11.41 10.31
C LYS A 47 -45.84 11.57 11.73
N PRO A 48 -45.89 10.54 12.59
CA PRO A 48 -45.31 10.65 13.91
C PRO A 48 -43.84 11.01 13.72
N THR A 49 -43.44 12.16 14.25
CA THR A 49 -42.04 12.61 14.23
C THR A 49 -41.21 11.41 14.68
N PRO A 50 -40.23 10.94 13.89
CA PRO A 50 -39.52 9.70 14.21
C PRO A 50 -38.86 9.92 15.56
N ALA A 51 -39.43 9.30 16.60
CA ALA A 51 -39.02 9.53 17.97
C ALA A 51 -37.54 9.21 18.03
N VAL A 52 -36.71 10.23 18.26
CA VAL A 52 -35.26 10.08 18.29
C VAL A 52 -34.99 9.10 19.42
N LYS A 53 -34.75 7.84 19.06
CA LYS A 53 -34.30 6.83 20.00
C LYS A 53 -32.97 7.35 20.51
N HIS A 54 -33.00 7.99 21.68
CA HIS A 54 -31.85 8.20 22.52
C HIS A 54 -31.35 6.83 22.96
N SER A 55 -30.72 6.13 22.01
CA SER A 55 -29.85 5.01 22.29
C SER A 55 -28.89 5.51 23.34
N LYS A 56 -29.02 4.99 24.57
CA LYS A 56 -28.15 5.34 25.67
C LYS A 56 -26.74 5.02 25.19
N LYS A 57 -25.96 6.03 24.82
CA LYS A 57 -24.56 5.86 24.45
C LYS A 57 -23.87 5.27 25.67
N ILE A 58 -23.64 3.96 25.64
CA ILE A 58 -22.83 3.28 26.63
C ILE A 58 -21.43 3.81 26.40
N HIS A 59 -20.92 4.49 27.42
CA HIS A 59 -19.58 5.03 27.46
C HIS A 59 -18.72 4.07 28.25
N PHE A 60 -17.58 3.71 27.67
CA PHE A 60 -16.51 3.03 28.36
C PHE A 60 -15.50 4.06 28.88
N GLU A 61 -14.90 3.73 30.02
CA GLU A 61 -13.74 4.39 30.60
C GLU A 61 -12.52 3.53 30.23
N ILE A 62 -11.47 4.13 29.67
CA ILE A 62 -10.27 3.39 29.25
C ILE A 62 -9.07 3.87 30.06
N GLU A 63 -8.57 3.02 30.95
CA GLU A 63 -7.33 3.26 31.67
C GLU A 63 -6.15 2.90 30.77
N ILE A 64 -5.18 3.81 30.63
CA ILE A 64 -3.96 3.54 29.88
C ILE A 64 -2.78 3.45 30.86
N LEU A 65 -2.22 2.25 30.95
CA LEU A 65 -1.03 1.92 31.75
C LEU A 65 0.20 1.79 30.86
N ASP A 66 1.37 2.16 31.39
CA ASP A 66 2.66 1.88 30.76
C ASP A 66 2.96 0.37 30.79
N ALA A 67 3.28 -0.25 29.64
CA ALA A 67 3.44 -1.70 29.57
C ALA A 67 4.65 -2.25 30.37
N GLN A 68 5.67 -1.43 30.63
CA GLN A 68 6.91 -1.84 31.32
C GLN A 68 6.83 -1.58 32.83
N THR A 69 6.43 -0.36 33.20
CA THR A 69 6.40 0.12 34.59
C THR A 69 5.05 -0.11 35.27
N LYS A 70 4.00 -0.49 34.52
CA LYS A 70 2.60 -0.63 34.96
C LYS A 70 1.99 0.65 35.56
N LYS A 71 2.67 1.79 35.43
CA LYS A 71 2.21 3.08 35.95
C LYS A 71 1.08 3.63 35.07
N GLN A 72 0.03 4.15 35.69
CA GLN A 72 -1.05 4.84 34.99
C GLN A 72 -0.52 6.12 34.31
N ILE A 73 -0.83 6.28 33.02
CA ILE A 73 -0.46 7.42 32.19
C ILE A 73 -1.63 8.39 32.07
N CYS A 74 -2.81 7.89 31.73
CA CYS A 74 -4.04 8.68 31.65
C CYS A 74 -5.28 7.77 31.72
N ILE A 75 -6.41 8.36 32.07
CA ILE A 75 -7.75 7.77 31.91
C ILE A 75 -8.42 8.50 30.74
N LEU A 76 -9.07 7.75 29.84
CA LEU A 76 -9.80 8.28 28.71
C LEU A 76 -11.30 8.07 28.89
N ASP A 77 -11.96 9.09 29.42
CA ASP A 77 -13.41 9.14 29.58
C ASP A 77 -14.17 9.06 28.26
N LYS A 78 -15.45 8.66 28.38
CA LYS A 78 -16.48 8.86 27.36
C LYS A 78 -16.06 8.29 26.00
N VAL A 79 -15.51 7.08 25.99
CA VAL A 79 -15.23 6.32 24.76
C VAL A 79 -16.51 5.58 24.36
N THR A 80 -16.99 5.82 23.13
CA THR A 80 -18.19 5.14 22.61
C THR A 80 -17.87 3.72 22.18
N GLN A 81 -18.83 2.80 22.32
CA GLN A 81 -18.63 1.37 21.98
C GLN A 81 -18.15 1.13 20.54
N SER A 82 -18.61 1.97 19.61
CA SER A 82 -18.25 1.97 18.18
C SER A 82 -16.91 2.65 17.87
N SER A 83 -16.22 3.21 18.86
CA SER A 83 -14.86 3.73 18.66
C SER A 83 -13.89 2.59 18.39
N THR A 84 -12.92 2.87 17.56
CA THR A 84 -11.84 1.97 17.16
C THR A 84 -10.61 2.16 18.06
N ILE A 85 -9.69 1.19 18.01
CA ILE A 85 -8.36 1.32 18.61
C ILE A 85 -7.61 2.53 18.03
N HIS A 86 -7.81 2.87 16.76
CA HIS A 86 -7.29 4.10 16.17
C HIS A 86 -7.81 5.37 16.88
N ASP A 87 -9.12 5.46 17.15
CA ASP A 87 -9.71 6.59 17.87
C ASP A 87 -9.17 6.73 19.30
N VAL A 88 -8.89 5.60 19.96
CA VAL A 88 -8.25 5.58 21.29
C VAL A 88 -6.82 6.09 21.22
N LYS A 89 -6.03 5.69 20.21
CA LYS A 89 -4.68 6.25 19.98
C LYS A 89 -4.73 7.77 19.70
N GLN A 90 -5.72 8.25 18.95
CA GLN A 90 -5.92 9.69 18.74
C GLN A 90 -6.33 10.43 20.03
N LYS A 91 -7.20 9.85 20.87
CA LYS A 91 -7.57 10.42 22.18
C LYS A 91 -6.36 10.46 23.13
N LEU A 92 -5.57 9.39 23.20
CA LEU A 92 -4.32 9.32 23.97
C LEU A 92 -3.36 10.44 23.55
N HIS A 93 -3.15 10.63 22.24
CA HIS A 93 -2.28 11.71 21.75
C HIS A 93 -2.77 13.11 22.16
N LYS A 94 -4.08 13.35 22.13
CA LYS A 94 -4.69 14.62 22.58
C LYS A 94 -4.53 14.85 24.10
N ALA A 95 -4.59 13.79 24.91
CA ALA A 95 -4.37 13.86 26.35
C ALA A 95 -2.88 13.95 26.73
N CYS A 96 -1.99 13.33 25.92
CA CYS A 96 -0.56 13.21 26.18
C CYS A 96 0.23 13.32 24.86
N PRO A 97 0.62 14.53 24.42
CA PRO A 97 1.23 14.77 23.10
C PRO A 97 2.51 13.98 22.78
N LYS A 98 3.22 13.46 23.79
CA LYS A 98 4.37 12.54 23.63
C LYS A 98 3.99 11.26 22.85
N TRP A 99 2.78 10.76 23.04
CA TRP A 99 2.32 9.47 22.49
C TRP A 99 1.67 9.68 21.12
N TYR A 100 2.48 9.72 20.05
CA TYR A 100 1.98 9.91 18.69
C TYR A 100 1.29 8.65 18.14
N PRO A 101 0.10 8.71 17.48
CA PRO A 101 -0.73 7.53 17.22
C PRO A 101 -0.04 6.39 16.45
N SER A 102 0.75 6.70 15.41
CA SER A 102 1.45 5.66 14.63
C SER A 102 2.63 5.01 15.36
N ARG A 103 3.13 5.63 16.44
CA ARG A 103 4.21 5.06 17.27
C ARG A 103 3.68 4.17 18.40
N VAL A 104 2.37 4.17 18.64
CA VAL A 104 1.76 3.53 19.80
C VAL A 104 1.27 2.12 19.47
N GLY A 105 1.84 1.14 20.17
CA GLY A 105 1.24 -0.18 20.35
C GLY A 105 0.32 -0.16 21.58
N LEU A 106 -0.89 -0.71 21.43
CA LEU A 106 -1.80 -0.98 22.55
C LEU A 106 -1.99 -2.50 22.68
N GLN A 107 -1.95 -3.01 23.90
CA GLN A 107 -2.14 -4.42 24.25
C GLN A 107 -3.23 -4.51 25.34
N LEU A 108 -3.95 -5.63 25.40
CA LEU A 108 -4.89 -5.90 26.49
C LEU A 108 -4.18 -6.43 27.76
N GLU A 109 -3.03 -7.07 27.58
CA GLU A 109 -2.19 -7.66 28.62
C GLU A 109 -0.72 -7.28 28.40
N CYS A 110 0.07 -7.12 29.47
CA CYS A 110 1.51 -6.86 29.37
C CYS A 110 2.22 -7.95 28.52
N GLY A 111 2.75 -7.57 27.35
CA GLY A 111 3.43 -8.51 26.45
C GLY A 111 2.53 -9.32 25.52
N GLY A 112 1.21 -9.11 25.57
CA GLY A 112 0.26 -9.73 24.64
C GLY A 112 0.36 -9.20 23.20
N PRO A 113 -0.42 -9.75 22.25
CA PRO A 113 -0.42 -9.25 20.87
C PRO A 113 -0.93 -7.80 20.79
N PHE A 114 -0.33 -7.01 19.89
CA PHE A 114 -0.79 -5.63 19.65
C PHE A 114 -2.16 -5.61 18.96
N LEU A 115 -3.06 -4.78 19.49
CA LEU A 115 -4.40 -4.58 18.98
C LEU A 115 -4.36 -3.82 17.64
N LYS A 116 -5.04 -4.36 16.63
CA LYS A 116 -5.13 -3.75 15.30
C LYS A 116 -6.05 -2.52 15.33
N ASP A 117 -5.64 -1.46 14.63
CA ASP A 117 -6.32 -0.16 14.62
C ASP A 117 -7.82 -0.19 14.32
N HIS A 118 -8.30 -1.16 13.53
CA HIS A 118 -9.71 -1.31 13.15
C HIS A 118 -10.60 -2.03 14.18
N ILE A 119 -10.03 -2.61 15.25
CA ILE A 119 -10.81 -3.35 16.25
C ILE A 119 -11.63 -2.34 17.07
N THR A 120 -12.90 -2.65 17.34
CA THR A 120 -13.80 -1.79 18.11
C THR A 120 -13.71 -2.08 19.61
N ILE A 121 -13.92 -1.06 20.44
CA ILE A 121 -13.89 -1.23 21.90
C ILE A 121 -14.99 -2.20 22.37
N GLN A 122 -16.15 -2.25 21.70
CA GLN A 122 -17.19 -3.26 21.98
C GLN A 122 -16.68 -4.72 21.90
N SER A 123 -15.72 -5.01 21.01
CA SER A 123 -15.18 -6.37 20.84
C SER A 123 -14.07 -6.74 21.85
N ILE A 124 -13.67 -5.81 22.72
CA ILE A 124 -12.62 -5.96 23.72
C ILE A 124 -13.16 -5.76 25.14
N ALA A 125 -14.20 -4.92 25.31
CA ALA A 125 -14.71 -4.50 26.60
C ALA A 125 -15.55 -5.58 27.30
N ALA A 126 -14.93 -6.30 28.24
CA ALA A 126 -15.63 -7.20 29.17
C ALA A 126 -16.43 -6.45 30.25
N SER A 127 -16.03 -5.21 30.56
CA SER A 127 -16.56 -4.37 31.66
C SER A 127 -16.75 -2.92 31.22
N SER A 128 -17.36 -2.08 32.06
CA SER A 128 -17.49 -0.62 31.84
C SER A 128 -16.14 0.11 31.82
N ILE A 129 -15.14 -0.45 32.49
CA ILE A 129 -13.74 -0.01 32.49
C ILE A 129 -12.93 -1.01 31.66
N VAL A 130 -12.03 -0.51 30.80
CA VAL A 130 -11.11 -1.32 30.00
C VAL A 130 -9.68 -0.82 30.21
N THR A 131 -8.85 -1.62 30.87
CA THR A 131 -7.42 -1.33 31.03
C THR A 131 -6.65 -1.73 29.76
N LEU A 132 -5.83 -0.84 29.23
CA LEU A 132 -4.95 -1.07 28.07
C LEU A 132 -3.50 -0.73 28.41
N TYR A 133 -2.56 -1.55 27.96
CA TYR A 133 -1.13 -1.34 28.13
C TYR A 133 -0.54 -0.69 26.87
N VAL A 134 0.24 0.38 27.06
CA VAL A 134 0.87 1.14 25.97
C VAL A 134 2.36 0.87 25.84
N THR A 135 2.84 0.74 24.61
CA THR A 135 4.26 0.58 24.27
C THR A 135 4.66 1.56 23.15
N ASP A 136 5.83 2.21 23.28
CA ASP A 136 6.45 2.96 22.18
C ASP A 136 7.12 2.00 21.20
N LEU A 137 6.60 1.92 19.98
CA LEU A 137 7.16 1.12 18.89
C LEU A 137 8.26 1.88 18.12
N GLY A 138 8.59 3.10 18.54
CA GLY A 138 9.44 4.02 17.78
C GLY A 138 8.77 4.50 16.49
N GLN A 139 9.53 5.20 15.65
CA GLN A 139 9.02 5.70 14.36
C GLN A 139 8.67 4.52 13.44
N GLN A 140 7.38 4.42 13.07
CA GLN A 140 6.87 3.39 12.18
C GLN A 140 6.83 3.83 10.71
N VAL A 141 6.98 2.87 9.81
CA VAL A 141 6.97 3.03 8.35
C VAL A 141 6.15 1.88 7.71
N SER A 142 5.45 2.14 6.60
CA SER A 142 4.66 1.09 5.93
C SER A 142 5.56 0.07 5.21
N TRP A 143 5.17 -1.21 5.20
CA TRP A 143 5.92 -2.25 4.48
C TRP A 143 6.07 -1.96 2.98
N THR A 144 5.07 -1.34 2.34
CA THR A 144 5.17 -0.93 0.92
C THR A 144 6.29 0.09 0.73
N THR A 145 6.43 1.05 1.64
CA THR A 145 7.56 2.01 1.62
C THR A 145 8.91 1.32 1.82
N VAL A 146 8.96 0.25 2.63
CA VAL A 146 10.19 -0.52 2.85
C VAL A 146 10.64 -1.19 1.57
N PHE A 147 9.80 -2.04 0.97
CA PHE A 147 10.14 -2.75 -0.27
C PHE A 147 10.46 -1.78 -1.42
N LEU A 148 9.75 -0.65 -1.54
CA LEU A 148 10.08 0.35 -2.55
C LEU A 148 11.46 0.99 -2.34
N ALA A 149 11.85 1.32 -1.10
CA ALA A 149 13.18 1.86 -0.81
C ALA A 149 14.29 0.80 -0.96
N GLU A 150 14.01 -0.42 -0.52
CA GLU A 150 14.87 -1.61 -0.62
C GLU A 150 15.24 -1.91 -2.09
N TYR A 151 14.29 -1.81 -3.02
CA TYR A 151 14.53 -2.09 -4.45
C TYR A 151 14.91 -0.86 -5.29
N THR A 152 14.52 0.36 -4.89
CA THR A 152 14.90 1.60 -5.61
C THR A 152 16.39 1.90 -5.45
N GLY A 153 16.95 1.68 -4.26
CA GLY A 153 18.37 1.93 -3.98
C GLY A 153 19.31 1.17 -4.92
N PRO A 154 19.27 -0.18 -4.96
CA PRO A 154 20.07 -1.00 -5.86
C PRO A 154 20.00 -0.56 -7.32
N LEU A 155 18.79 -0.26 -7.83
CA LEU A 155 18.59 0.21 -9.20
C LEU A 155 19.37 1.51 -9.48
N LEU A 156 19.20 2.52 -8.63
CA LEU A 156 19.88 3.81 -8.79
C LEU A 156 21.38 3.69 -8.56
N ILE A 157 21.81 2.96 -7.52
CA ILE A 157 23.21 2.75 -7.16
C ILE A 157 23.97 2.08 -8.29
N TYR A 158 23.46 0.98 -8.84
CA TYR A 158 24.12 0.29 -9.96
C TYR A 158 24.28 1.21 -11.17
N LEU A 159 23.27 2.04 -11.47
CA LEU A 159 23.36 3.03 -12.54
C LEU A 159 24.44 4.09 -12.29
N LEU A 160 24.63 4.57 -11.05
CA LEU A 160 25.71 5.51 -10.71
C LEU A 160 27.12 4.90 -10.95
N PHE A 161 27.31 3.62 -10.59
CA PHE A 161 28.55 2.89 -10.89
C PHE A 161 28.72 2.65 -12.41
N TYR A 162 27.67 2.24 -13.12
CA TYR A 162 27.68 2.02 -14.57
C TYR A 162 28.03 3.29 -15.36
N LEU A 163 27.52 4.46 -14.93
CA LEU A 163 27.88 5.76 -15.51
C LEU A 163 29.36 6.12 -15.33
N ARG A 164 30.09 5.48 -14.41
CA ARG A 164 31.48 5.75 -14.04
C ARG A 164 31.72 7.20 -13.64
N ILE A 165 30.98 7.68 -12.64
CA ILE A 165 31.11 9.05 -12.12
C ILE A 165 32.55 9.29 -11.61
N PRO A 166 33.22 10.41 -11.93
CA PRO A 166 34.62 10.68 -11.57
C PRO A 166 34.95 10.70 -10.06
N CYS A 167 33.95 10.69 -9.19
CA CYS A 167 34.11 10.55 -7.75
C CYS A 167 34.33 9.10 -7.29
N ILE A 168 34.09 8.12 -8.17
CA ILE A 168 34.11 6.68 -7.88
C ILE A 168 35.29 5.98 -8.60
N TYR A 169 35.60 6.41 -9.82
CA TYR A 169 36.71 5.88 -10.62
C TYR A 169 37.51 7.04 -11.23
N ASP A 170 38.79 6.81 -11.54
CA ASP A 170 39.58 7.81 -12.27
C ASP A 170 38.94 8.15 -13.62
N GLY A 171 38.73 9.44 -13.85
CA GLY A 171 38.10 9.96 -15.06
C GLY A 171 38.95 9.76 -16.31
N LYS A 172 40.29 9.74 -16.20
CA LYS A 172 41.18 9.57 -17.37
C LYS A 172 41.11 8.13 -17.88
N GLU A 173 41.20 7.15 -16.99
CA GLU A 173 41.09 5.74 -17.34
C GLU A 173 39.65 5.37 -17.76
N SER A 174 38.64 5.94 -17.11
CA SER A 174 37.23 5.76 -17.47
C SER A 174 36.88 6.30 -18.86
N ALA A 175 37.51 7.41 -19.28
CA ALA A 175 37.34 7.98 -20.62
C ALA A 175 38.16 7.25 -21.69
N ARG A 176 39.30 6.67 -21.32
CA ARG A 176 40.18 5.91 -22.23
C ARG A 176 39.67 4.50 -22.54
N ARG A 177 38.97 3.85 -21.61
CA ARG A 177 38.52 2.45 -21.77
C ARG A 177 37.04 2.33 -22.03
N LEU A 178 36.70 1.87 -23.24
CA LEU A 178 35.37 1.36 -23.58
C LEU A 178 34.91 0.29 -22.56
N ARG A 179 33.60 0.20 -22.34
CA ARG A 179 32.99 -0.84 -21.50
C ARG A 179 32.93 -2.16 -22.28
N HIS A 180 33.19 -3.28 -21.62
CA HIS A 180 33.01 -4.60 -22.22
C HIS A 180 31.50 -4.90 -22.43
N PRO A 181 31.06 -5.60 -23.49
CA PRO A 181 29.64 -5.90 -23.71
C PRO A 181 28.92 -6.57 -22.52
N VAL A 182 29.64 -7.42 -21.77
CA VAL A 182 29.13 -8.04 -20.52
C VAL A 182 28.71 -7.00 -19.48
N VAL A 183 29.38 -5.85 -19.39
CA VAL A 183 29.03 -4.76 -18.44
C VAL A 183 27.70 -4.10 -18.84
N HIS A 184 27.45 -3.93 -20.14
CA HIS A 184 26.18 -3.43 -20.65
C HIS A 184 25.04 -4.45 -20.40
N LEU A 185 25.29 -5.74 -20.65
CA LEU A 185 24.33 -6.81 -20.39
C LEU A 185 24.02 -6.95 -18.88
N ALA A 186 25.04 -6.89 -18.02
CA ALA A 186 24.87 -6.89 -16.57
C ALA A 186 24.04 -5.71 -16.08
N CYS A 187 24.33 -4.49 -16.57
CA CYS A 187 23.51 -3.32 -16.26
C CYS A 187 22.05 -3.50 -16.70
N PHE A 188 21.81 -4.01 -17.91
CA PHE A 188 20.47 -4.25 -18.45
C PHE A 188 19.69 -5.28 -17.63
N CYS A 189 20.29 -6.44 -17.34
CA CYS A 189 19.68 -7.49 -16.52
C CYS A 189 19.39 -7.01 -15.09
N HIS A 190 20.33 -6.31 -14.46
CA HIS A 190 20.16 -5.75 -13.10
C HIS A 190 19.06 -4.68 -13.07
N CYS A 191 18.96 -3.83 -14.09
CA CYS A 191 17.88 -2.84 -14.19
C CYS A 191 16.52 -3.51 -14.36
N ILE A 192 16.38 -4.48 -15.27
CA ILE A 192 15.11 -5.21 -15.48
C ILE A 192 14.70 -5.97 -14.21
N HIS A 193 15.65 -6.59 -13.51
CA HIS A 193 15.40 -7.27 -12.23
C HIS A 193 14.76 -6.29 -11.23
N TYR A 194 15.44 -5.21 -10.84
CA TYR A 194 14.88 -4.29 -9.83
C TYR A 194 13.65 -3.50 -10.31
N ILE A 195 13.55 -3.16 -11.60
CA ILE A 195 12.32 -2.56 -12.16
C ILE A 195 11.14 -3.53 -12.03
N ARG A 196 11.35 -4.84 -12.25
CA ARG A 196 10.32 -5.85 -12.02
C ARG A 196 9.88 -5.90 -10.55
N TYR A 197 10.80 -5.99 -9.59
CA TYR A 197 10.45 -6.00 -8.15
C TYR A 197 9.70 -4.72 -7.71
N LEU A 198 10.05 -3.56 -8.28
CA LEU A 198 9.31 -2.31 -8.05
C LEU A 198 7.88 -2.35 -8.62
N LEU A 199 7.70 -2.83 -9.85
CA LEU A 199 6.39 -2.97 -10.48
C LEU A 199 5.53 -4.03 -9.77
N GLU A 200 6.11 -5.16 -9.38
CA GLU A 200 5.42 -6.18 -8.58
C GLU A 200 5.01 -5.64 -7.22
N THR A 201 5.87 -4.85 -6.55
CA THR A 201 5.55 -4.18 -5.27
C THR A 201 4.44 -3.13 -5.39
N LEU A 202 4.33 -2.43 -6.52
CA LEU A 202 3.28 -1.42 -6.76
C LEU A 202 1.93 -2.01 -7.20
N PHE A 203 1.95 -3.06 -8.03
CA PHE A 203 0.76 -3.51 -8.76
C PHE A 203 0.30 -4.95 -8.47
N VAL A 204 1.17 -5.81 -7.92
CA VAL A 204 0.90 -7.24 -7.71
C VAL A 204 0.84 -7.59 -6.21
N HIS A 205 1.77 -7.07 -5.42
CA HIS A 205 1.88 -7.35 -3.99
C HIS A 205 0.76 -6.68 -3.19
N LYS A 206 -0.18 -7.49 -2.70
CA LYS A 206 -1.16 -7.09 -1.68
C LYS A 206 -0.48 -7.04 -0.31
N VAL A 207 0.44 -6.09 -0.14
CA VAL A 207 1.17 -5.85 1.10
C VAL A 207 0.17 -5.61 2.24
N SER A 208 0.28 -6.38 3.32
CA SER A 208 -0.62 -6.23 4.48
C SER A 208 -0.45 -4.86 5.12
N ALA A 209 -1.51 -4.33 5.75
CA ALA A 209 -1.53 -3.02 6.41
C ALA A 209 -0.68 -2.93 7.71
N GLY A 210 0.32 -3.81 7.87
CA GLY A 210 1.32 -3.72 8.93
C GLY A 210 2.32 -2.57 8.71
N GLN A 211 3.04 -2.26 9.78
CA GLN A 211 4.14 -1.30 9.77
C GLN A 211 5.37 -1.94 10.44
N THR A 212 6.55 -1.35 10.22
CA THR A 212 7.80 -1.77 10.84
C THR A 212 8.61 -0.55 11.27
N THR A 213 9.63 -0.74 12.12
CA THR A 213 10.43 0.38 12.63
C THR A 213 11.30 1.01 11.52
N LEU A 214 11.49 2.32 11.58
CA LEU A 214 12.44 3.03 10.73
C LEU A 214 13.88 2.50 10.87
N LYS A 215 14.25 1.96 12.03
CA LYS A 215 15.56 1.30 12.23
C LYS A 215 15.70 0.06 11.34
N ASN A 216 14.65 -0.75 11.23
CA ASN A 216 14.65 -1.94 10.37
C ASN A 216 14.80 -1.54 8.90
N LEU A 217 14.05 -0.51 8.45
CA LEU A 217 14.20 0.05 7.11
C LEU A 217 15.64 0.48 6.79
N ILE A 218 16.27 1.24 7.71
CA ILE A 218 17.65 1.71 7.52
C ILE A 218 18.63 0.53 7.44
N MET A 219 18.48 -0.50 8.28
CA MET A 219 19.33 -1.70 8.26
C MET A 219 19.17 -2.51 6.96
N ILE A 220 17.92 -2.73 6.52
CA ILE A 220 17.59 -3.43 5.27
C ILE A 220 18.20 -2.69 4.07
N CYS A 221 17.96 -1.38 3.97
CA CYS A 221 18.54 -0.56 2.90
C CYS A 221 20.07 -0.59 2.95
N ALA A 222 20.69 -0.33 4.10
CA ALA A 222 22.16 -0.31 4.21
C ALA A 222 22.81 -1.64 3.76
N PHE A 223 22.19 -2.78 4.08
CA PHE A 223 22.65 -4.09 3.64
C PHE A 223 22.58 -4.24 2.11
N TYR A 224 21.39 -4.15 1.52
CA TYR A 224 21.21 -4.36 0.08
C TYR A 224 21.93 -3.30 -0.76
N TRP A 225 21.85 -2.03 -0.37
CA TRP A 225 22.48 -0.91 -1.08
C TRP A 225 24.02 -1.03 -1.02
N GLY A 226 24.57 -1.48 0.11
CA GLY A 226 26.00 -1.76 0.27
C GLY A 226 26.45 -2.94 -0.58
N PHE A 227 25.70 -4.04 -0.58
CA PHE A 227 25.99 -5.22 -1.39
C PHE A 227 25.93 -4.94 -2.90
N THR A 228 24.90 -4.20 -3.37
CA THR A 228 24.83 -3.73 -4.75
C THR A 228 25.99 -2.79 -5.08
N SER A 229 26.39 -1.90 -4.17
CA SER A 229 27.55 -1.01 -4.39
C SER A 229 28.84 -1.80 -4.59
N TRP A 230 29.07 -2.83 -3.77
CA TRP A 230 30.22 -3.73 -3.88
C TRP A 230 30.23 -4.46 -5.22
N ILE A 231 29.13 -5.13 -5.60
CA ILE A 231 29.00 -5.84 -6.89
C ILE A 231 29.18 -4.89 -8.07
N ALA A 232 28.49 -3.75 -8.05
CA ALA A 232 28.51 -2.78 -9.14
C ALA A 232 29.90 -2.14 -9.32
N TYR A 233 30.64 -1.91 -8.23
CA TYR A 233 32.00 -1.38 -8.27
C TYR A 233 32.92 -2.25 -9.15
N TYR A 234 32.97 -3.57 -8.88
CA TYR A 234 33.86 -4.49 -9.60
C TYR A 234 33.45 -4.71 -11.04
N ILE A 235 32.15 -4.88 -11.34
CA ILE A 235 31.67 -5.12 -12.72
C ILE A 235 31.90 -3.89 -13.60
N ASN A 236 31.65 -2.70 -13.08
CA ASN A 236 31.72 -1.46 -13.89
C ASN A 236 33.12 -0.83 -13.92
N HIS A 237 34.10 -1.35 -13.17
CA HIS A 237 35.45 -0.81 -13.06
C HIS A 237 36.12 -0.61 -14.45
N PRO A 238 36.91 0.47 -14.68
CA PRO A 238 37.61 0.70 -15.95
C PRO A 238 38.52 -0.47 -16.37
N LEU A 239 39.16 -1.13 -15.40
CA LEU A 239 40.03 -2.29 -15.61
C LEU A 239 39.28 -3.64 -15.55
N TYR A 240 37.94 -3.67 -15.66
CA TYR A 240 37.19 -4.93 -15.71
C TYR A 240 37.61 -5.76 -16.93
N THR A 241 38.11 -6.96 -16.68
CA THR A 241 38.42 -7.97 -17.69
C THR A 241 37.68 -9.27 -17.36
N PRO A 242 36.86 -9.82 -18.26
CA PRO A 242 36.23 -11.12 -18.06
C PRO A 242 37.28 -12.25 -18.08
N PRO A 243 37.43 -13.06 -17.02
CA PRO A 243 38.32 -14.23 -17.05
C PRO A 243 37.83 -15.31 -18.04
N MET A 244 38.75 -16.13 -18.55
CA MET A 244 38.50 -17.15 -19.57
C MET A 244 37.71 -18.39 -19.07
N CYS A 245 36.87 -18.26 -18.05
CA CYS A 245 36.18 -19.38 -17.37
C CYS A 245 34.91 -19.87 -18.12
N GLU A 246 34.98 -19.99 -19.45
CA GLU A 246 33.92 -20.52 -20.31
C GLU A 246 33.53 -21.97 -19.91
N ALA A 247 34.52 -22.77 -19.49
CA ALA A 247 34.30 -24.12 -18.94
C ALA A 247 33.44 -24.14 -17.66
N GLY A 248 33.52 -23.10 -16.81
CA GLY A 248 32.69 -22.98 -15.61
C GLY A 248 31.24 -22.67 -15.96
N ASN A 249 31.03 -21.84 -16.98
CA ASN A 249 29.69 -21.56 -17.52
C ASN A 249 29.06 -22.84 -18.11
N HIS A 250 29.84 -23.67 -18.80
CA HIS A 250 29.36 -24.97 -19.30
C HIS A 250 28.93 -25.91 -18.16
N PHE A 251 29.79 -26.13 -17.16
CA PHE A 251 29.49 -27.05 -16.05
C PHE A 251 28.26 -26.65 -15.24
N ILE A 252 28.06 -25.35 -14.98
CA ILE A 252 26.90 -24.87 -14.21
C ILE A 252 25.59 -25.05 -15.00
N ASN A 253 25.59 -24.83 -16.31
CA ASN A 253 24.42 -25.10 -17.15
C ASN A 253 24.08 -26.60 -17.23
N VAL A 254 25.08 -27.49 -17.25
CA VAL A 254 24.88 -28.95 -17.19
C VAL A 254 24.38 -29.41 -15.81
N MET A 255 24.80 -28.76 -14.73
CA MET A 255 24.29 -29.07 -13.37
C MET A 255 22.82 -28.62 -13.20
N LEU A 256 22.44 -27.48 -13.80
CA LEU A 256 21.08 -26.93 -13.76
C LEU A 256 20.08 -27.70 -14.65
N SER A 257 20.54 -28.59 -15.54
CA SER A 257 19.68 -29.35 -16.46
C SER A 257 19.19 -30.72 -15.94
N HIS A 258 19.46 -31.07 -14.68
CA HIS A 258 19.21 -32.41 -14.13
C HIS A 258 18.24 -32.39 -12.92
N PRO A 259 16.96 -32.81 -13.06
CA PRO A 259 15.99 -32.82 -11.97
C PRO A 259 15.94 -34.17 -11.21
N ASN A 260 16.29 -34.16 -9.92
CA ASN A 260 16.13 -35.25 -8.91
C ASN A 260 16.31 -34.63 -7.50
N HIS A 261 15.65 -34.99 -6.39
CA HIS A 261 14.50 -35.87 -6.13
C HIS A 261 13.96 -35.62 -4.67
N ILE A 262 12.63 -35.77 -4.44
CA ILE A 262 11.96 -36.17 -3.16
C ILE A 262 11.85 -35.18 -1.95
N GLY A 263 10.60 -34.83 -1.59
CA GLY A 263 10.11 -34.58 -0.20
C GLY A 263 10.21 -33.15 0.35
N ASN A 264 9.29 -32.64 1.19
CA ASN A 264 7.97 -33.13 1.64
C ASN A 264 7.07 -31.95 2.09
N ASN A 265 5.75 -32.01 1.80
CA ASN A 265 4.64 -31.22 2.35
C ASN A 265 4.84 -29.72 2.75
N ALA A 266 4.45 -28.82 1.84
CA ALA A 266 3.86 -27.52 2.21
C ALA A 266 2.83 -27.08 1.14
N CYS A 267 1.72 -26.46 1.54
CA CYS A 267 0.66 -26.08 0.61
C CYS A 267 0.91 -24.70 -0.02
N PHE A 268 1.17 -24.69 -1.33
CA PHE A 268 1.45 -23.52 -2.15
C PHE A 268 0.58 -23.58 -3.44
N PRO A 269 0.34 -22.45 -4.15
CA PRO A 269 -0.55 -22.43 -5.31
C PRO A 269 -0.11 -23.42 -6.39
N SER A 270 -1.06 -24.20 -6.89
CA SER A 270 -0.77 -25.35 -7.75
C SER A 270 -0.23 -24.93 -9.14
N PRO A 271 0.69 -25.70 -9.73
CA PRO A 271 1.16 -25.49 -11.09
C PRO A 271 0.01 -25.58 -12.11
N ASN A 272 0.16 -24.89 -13.24
CA ASN A 272 -0.79 -24.88 -14.35
C ASN A 272 -0.06 -25.10 -15.69
N TYR A 273 -0.74 -24.88 -16.82
CA TYR A 273 -0.17 -25.12 -18.16
C TYR A 273 1.04 -24.23 -18.52
N ASN A 274 1.36 -23.20 -17.74
CA ASN A 274 2.58 -22.41 -17.90
C ASN A 274 3.79 -23.16 -17.29
N PRO A 275 4.84 -23.52 -18.06
CA PRO A 275 6.00 -24.24 -17.56
C PRO A 275 6.79 -23.49 -16.47
N PHE A 276 6.73 -22.15 -16.44
CA PHE A 276 7.33 -21.35 -15.35
C PHE A 276 6.63 -21.53 -13.99
N THR A 277 5.51 -22.28 -13.93
CA THR A 277 4.86 -22.68 -12.68
C THR A 277 5.24 -24.10 -12.23
N TRP A 278 5.82 -24.94 -13.10
CA TRP A 278 6.12 -26.35 -12.79
C TRP A 278 7.18 -26.53 -11.70
N MET A 279 7.92 -25.46 -11.39
CA MET A 279 8.83 -25.39 -10.24
C MET A 279 8.12 -25.68 -8.90
N PHE A 280 6.81 -25.44 -8.78
CA PHE A 280 6.00 -25.85 -7.63
C PHE A 280 5.89 -27.38 -7.43
N PHE A 281 6.28 -28.21 -8.41
CA PHE A 281 6.41 -29.67 -8.23
C PHE A 281 7.69 -30.08 -7.50
N LEU A 282 8.71 -29.19 -7.44
CA LEU A 282 10.05 -29.51 -6.94
C LEU A 282 10.39 -28.80 -5.63
N VAL A 283 9.87 -27.59 -5.42
CA VAL A 283 10.21 -26.74 -4.26
C VAL A 283 8.98 -25.99 -3.75
N SER A 284 8.90 -25.80 -2.43
CA SER A 284 7.79 -25.09 -1.78
C SER A 284 7.73 -23.61 -2.18
N CYS A 285 8.88 -22.95 -2.32
CA CYS A 285 9.00 -21.52 -2.58
C CYS A 285 9.79 -21.22 -3.87
N PRO A 286 9.26 -21.55 -5.07
CA PRO A 286 10.01 -21.45 -6.32
C PRO A 286 10.46 -20.04 -6.70
N ASN A 287 9.83 -19.00 -6.14
CA ASN A 287 10.27 -17.61 -6.28
C ASN A 287 11.74 -17.44 -5.82
N TYR A 288 12.08 -17.91 -4.61
CA TYR A 288 13.46 -17.84 -4.10
C TYR A 288 14.43 -18.69 -4.92
N THR A 289 13.99 -19.86 -5.41
CA THR A 289 14.83 -20.71 -6.26
C THR A 289 15.14 -20.07 -7.62
N TYR A 290 14.17 -19.37 -8.22
CA TYR A 290 14.40 -18.55 -9.41
C TYR A 290 15.26 -17.31 -9.11
N GLU A 291 15.11 -16.69 -7.94
CA GLU A 291 15.93 -15.55 -7.53
C GLU A 291 17.40 -15.95 -7.34
N ILE A 292 17.68 -16.98 -6.52
CA ILE A 292 19.02 -17.55 -6.32
C ILE A 292 19.62 -17.99 -7.66
N GLY A 293 18.84 -18.70 -8.49
CA GLY A 293 19.26 -19.08 -9.84
C GLY A 293 19.63 -17.88 -10.73
N SER A 294 18.90 -16.76 -10.61
CA SER A 294 19.22 -15.53 -11.34
C SER A 294 20.49 -14.85 -10.83
N TRP A 295 20.74 -14.85 -9.51
CA TRP A 295 21.98 -14.30 -8.93
C TRP A 295 23.20 -15.16 -9.25
N ILE A 296 23.07 -16.49 -9.24
CA ILE A 296 24.13 -17.41 -9.72
C ILE A 296 24.39 -17.16 -11.21
N SER A 297 23.36 -17.11 -12.05
CA SER A 297 23.52 -16.86 -13.49
C SER A 297 24.17 -15.49 -13.77
N PHE A 298 23.79 -14.46 -13.01
CA PHE A 298 24.42 -13.14 -13.07
C PHE A 298 25.90 -13.20 -12.69
N THR A 299 26.23 -13.90 -11.60
CA THR A 299 27.61 -14.10 -11.13
C THR A 299 28.48 -14.86 -12.13
N VAL A 300 27.92 -15.88 -12.79
CA VAL A 300 28.60 -16.64 -13.84
C VAL A 300 28.77 -15.81 -15.11
N MET A 301 27.79 -14.97 -15.46
CA MET A 301 27.84 -14.06 -16.61
C MET A 301 28.86 -12.93 -16.42
N THR A 302 28.93 -12.32 -15.23
CA THR A 302 29.90 -11.25 -14.91
C THR A 302 31.26 -11.81 -14.52
N GLN A 303 31.31 -13.07 -14.09
CA GLN A 303 32.48 -13.80 -13.63
C GLN A 303 33.19 -13.12 -12.44
N THR A 304 32.44 -12.36 -11.65
CA THR A 304 32.96 -11.59 -10.51
C THR A 304 32.72 -12.32 -9.19
N LEU A 305 33.82 -12.67 -8.51
CA LEU A 305 33.89 -13.34 -7.20
C LEU A 305 32.82 -12.93 -6.15
N PRO A 306 32.45 -11.64 -5.98
CA PRO A 306 31.51 -11.23 -4.92
C PRO A 306 30.11 -11.85 -4.96
N GLY A 307 29.64 -12.32 -6.12
CA GLY A 307 28.30 -12.92 -6.22
C GLY A 307 28.21 -14.37 -5.74
N GLY A 308 29.35 -15.03 -5.49
CA GLY A 308 29.41 -16.41 -4.97
C GLY A 308 29.25 -16.52 -3.45
N LEU A 309 28.96 -15.42 -2.74
CA LEU A 309 28.89 -15.34 -1.28
C LEU A 309 27.46 -15.14 -0.74
N THR A 310 26.44 -15.26 -1.60
CA THR A 310 25.02 -15.12 -1.23
C THR A 310 24.19 -16.28 -1.77
N ALA A 311 24.34 -17.43 -1.12
CA ALA A 311 23.49 -18.63 -1.23
C ALA A 311 23.36 -19.25 0.17
#